data_AF-A0A2Y9TV36-F1
#
_entry.id   AF-A0A2Y9TV36-F1
#
_cell.length_a   1.000
_cell.length_b   1.000
_cell.length_c   1.000
_cell.angle_alpha   90.00
_cell.angle_beta   90.00
_cell.angle_gamma   90.00
#
_symmetry.space_group_name_H-M   'P 1'
#
loop_
_entity.id
_entity.type
_entity.pdbx_description
1 polymer ?
#
loop_
_entity_poly.entity_id
_entity_poly.type
_entity_poly.pdbx_seq_one_letter_code
_entity_poly.pdbx_strand_id
1 'polypeptide(L)'
;MDIIFVLLFSFEYLMRLWVTPKFVGYPTSVMGAIDLVTTLSLYFILLLPDLLPHYENLLRLGRILCILRLFKLLGVMDDVAFFRRCILKARSKLFLFLFSIAIVAMMSGGIMFVIEGPKNGFTNLGASIYWAVVTLATVGYGDITPHTSIGRVITSMLIILGYLSLAIPTSILSAYVIAERDRKFSFSCPSCKHTGHERDARYCKCCGGKLSLND
;
A
#
# COMPACT_ATOMS: atom_id res chain seq x y z
N MET A 1 4.50 29.40 -16.88
CA MET A 1 4.83 28.02 -16.47
C MET A 1 3.58 27.14 -16.47
N ASP A 2 2.51 27.51 -15.76
CA ASP A 2 1.32 26.66 -15.60
C ASP A 2 0.57 26.34 -16.90
N ILE A 3 0.44 27.30 -17.82
CA ILE A 3 -0.22 27.10 -19.13
C ILE A 3 0.49 26.03 -19.97
N ILE A 4 1.83 25.99 -19.94
CA ILE A 4 2.62 24.99 -20.66
C ILE A 4 2.34 23.59 -20.08
N PHE A 5 2.27 23.48 -18.75
CA PHE A 5 1.88 22.23 -18.10
C PHE A 5 0.44 21.82 -18.43
N VAL A 6 -0.52 22.75 -18.41
CA VAL A 6 -1.92 22.45 -18.75
C VAL A 6 -2.02 21.91 -20.18
N LEU A 7 -1.37 22.55 -21.15
CA LEU A 7 -1.37 22.12 -22.55
C LEU A 7 -0.70 20.75 -22.72
N LEU A 8 0.45 20.54 -22.08
CA LEU A 8 1.18 19.28 -22.15
C LEU A 8 0.38 18.12 -21.52
N PHE A 9 -0.24 18.32 -20.36
CA PHE A 9 -1.06 17.30 -19.71
C PHE A 9 -2.38 17.03 -20.46
N SER A 10 -3.01 18.07 -21.00
CA SER A 10 -4.21 17.90 -21.84
C SER A 10 -3.86 17.10 -23.10
N PHE A 11 -2.73 17.42 -23.73
CA PHE A 11 -2.23 16.68 -24.89
C PHE A 11 -1.90 15.22 -24.55
N GLU A 12 -1.21 14.97 -23.43
CA GLU A 12 -0.92 13.61 -22.96
C GLU A 12 -2.21 12.82 -22.70
N TYR A 13 -3.21 13.43 -22.06
CA TYR A 13 -4.51 12.81 -21.78
C TYR A 13 -5.27 12.48 -23.08
N LEU A 14 -5.32 13.41 -24.03
CA LEU A 14 -5.95 13.23 -25.35
C LEU A 14 -5.26 12.11 -26.14
N MET A 15 -3.92 12.09 -26.18
CA MET A 15 -3.14 11.02 -26.80
C MET A 15 -3.47 9.64 -26.19
N ARG A 16 -3.56 9.53 -24.86
CA ARG A 16 -3.92 8.26 -24.19
C ARG A 16 -5.36 7.84 -24.49
N LEU A 17 -6.28 8.79 -24.57
CA LEU A 17 -7.67 8.55 -24.95
C LEU A 17 -7.79 8.02 -26.39
N TRP A 18 -6.94 8.52 -27.30
CA TRP A 18 -6.90 8.11 -28.71
C TRP A 18 -6.23 6.75 -28.92
N VAL A 19 -5.17 6.44 -28.16
CA VAL A 19 -4.44 5.16 -28.27
C VAL A 19 -5.17 4.01 -27.59
N THR A 20 -6.03 4.28 -26.61
CA THR A 20 -6.77 3.22 -25.91
C THR A 20 -7.92 2.68 -26.78
N PRO A 21 -8.01 1.36 -27.02
CA PRO A 21 -9.01 0.78 -27.93
C PRO A 21 -10.47 0.94 -27.47
N LYS A 22 -10.73 1.41 -26.24
CA LYS A 22 -12.06 1.72 -25.70
C LYS A 22 -12.08 3.13 -25.11
N PHE A 23 -12.70 4.07 -25.82
CA PHE A 23 -12.77 5.49 -25.48
C PHE A 23 -13.34 5.78 -24.08
N VAL A 24 -14.36 5.04 -23.64
CA VAL A 24 -15.04 5.23 -22.33
C VAL A 24 -14.38 4.41 -21.20
N GLY A 25 -13.55 3.42 -21.53
CA GLY A 25 -12.90 2.54 -20.55
C GLY A 25 -11.72 3.21 -19.83
N TYR A 26 -11.04 4.15 -20.49
CA TYR A 26 -9.91 4.85 -19.90
C TYR A 26 -10.29 5.82 -18.77
N PRO A 27 -11.24 6.77 -18.94
CA PRO A 27 -11.61 7.73 -17.89
C PRO A 27 -12.22 7.08 -16.63
N THR A 28 -12.76 5.87 -16.75
CA THR A 28 -13.32 5.10 -15.62
C THR A 28 -12.27 4.25 -14.88
N SER A 29 -11.05 4.14 -15.41
CA SER A 29 -9.95 3.48 -14.73
C SER A 29 -9.35 4.36 -13.62
N VAL A 30 -8.79 3.77 -12.58
CA VAL A 30 -8.18 4.52 -11.45
C VAL A 30 -7.12 5.51 -11.95
N MET A 31 -6.29 5.13 -12.92
CA MET A 31 -5.26 6.00 -13.48
C MET A 31 -5.84 7.10 -14.38
N GLY A 32 -6.87 6.79 -15.18
CA GLY A 32 -7.55 7.78 -16.02
C GLY A 32 -8.38 8.78 -15.21
N ALA A 33 -8.96 8.36 -14.08
CA ALA A 33 -9.64 9.24 -13.14
C ALA A 33 -8.66 10.22 -12.46
N ILE A 34 -7.46 9.75 -12.07
CA ILE A 34 -6.40 10.61 -11.53
C ILE A 34 -5.94 11.63 -12.59
N ASP A 35 -5.69 11.20 -13.83
CA ASP A 35 -5.30 12.09 -14.93
C ASP A 35 -6.40 13.12 -15.25
N LEU A 36 -7.68 12.73 -15.21
CA LEU A 36 -8.81 13.63 -15.43
C LEU A 36 -8.94 14.67 -14.31
N VAL A 37 -8.92 14.23 -13.04
CA VAL A 37 -9.05 15.12 -11.87
C VAL A 37 -7.90 16.13 -11.83
N THR A 38 -6.68 15.71 -12.15
CA THR A 38 -5.51 16.60 -12.16
C THR A 38 -5.55 17.60 -13.31
N THR A 39 -5.96 17.18 -14.51
CA THR A 39 -6.13 18.08 -15.66
C THR A 39 -7.26 19.09 -15.44
N LEU A 40 -8.37 18.65 -14.84
CA LEU A 40 -9.54 19.48 -14.57
C LEU A 40 -9.28 20.49 -13.44
N SER A 41 -8.52 20.10 -12.40
CA SER A 41 -8.04 21.02 -11.35
C SER A 41 -7.21 22.18 -11.93
N LEU A 42 -6.32 21.88 -12.88
CA LEU A 42 -5.50 22.89 -13.55
C LEU A 42 -6.32 23.83 -14.45
N TYR A 43 -7.33 23.31 -15.14
CA TYR A 43 -8.22 24.12 -15.96
C TYR A 43 -9.09 25.07 -15.12
N PHE A 44 -9.55 24.60 -13.96
CA PHE A 44 -10.35 25.41 -13.02
C PHE A 44 -9.57 26.61 -12.47
N ILE A 45 -8.27 26.45 -12.22
CA ILE A 45 -7.38 27.53 -11.76
C ILE A 45 -7.10 28.55 -12.89
N LEU A 46 -7.07 28.11 -14.15
CA LEU A 46 -6.76 28.97 -15.30
C LEU A 46 -7.97 29.75 -15.82
N LEU A 47 -9.17 29.17 -15.78
CA LEU A 47 -10.37 29.74 -16.40
C LEU A 47 -11.10 30.77 -15.51
N LEU A 48 -10.94 30.70 -14.18
CA LEU A 48 -11.71 31.52 -13.22
C LEU A 48 -10.83 32.30 -12.23
N PRO A 49 -9.94 33.21 -12.71
CA PRO A 49 -9.14 34.06 -11.84
C PRO A 49 -10.00 35.07 -11.04
N ASP A 50 -11.20 35.42 -11.50
CA ASP A 50 -12.05 36.43 -10.84
C ASP A 50 -12.86 35.87 -9.66
N LEU A 51 -12.98 34.54 -9.54
CA LEU A 51 -13.67 33.87 -8.42
C LEU A 51 -12.72 33.48 -7.27
N LEU A 52 -11.42 33.74 -7.42
CA LEU A 52 -10.38 33.43 -6.44
C LEU A 52 -10.72 33.87 -5.00
N PRO A 53 -11.26 35.07 -4.72
CA PRO A 53 -11.49 35.51 -3.33
C PRO A 53 -12.66 34.80 -2.63
N HIS A 54 -13.62 34.21 -3.37
CA HIS A 54 -14.79 33.55 -2.77
C HIS A 54 -14.57 32.04 -2.55
N TYR A 55 -13.57 31.44 -3.20
CA TYR A 55 -13.33 29.98 -3.22
C TYR A 55 -11.90 29.57 -2.86
N GLU A 56 -11.18 30.36 -2.05
CA GLU A 56 -9.78 30.08 -1.68
C GLU A 56 -9.55 28.66 -1.12
N ASN A 57 -10.48 28.16 -0.29
CA ASN A 57 -10.41 26.81 0.27
C ASN A 57 -10.52 25.73 -0.81
N LEU A 58 -11.38 25.93 -1.81
CA LEU A 58 -11.60 24.98 -2.91
C LEU A 58 -10.36 24.93 -3.82
N LEU A 59 -9.72 26.08 -4.05
CA LEU A 59 -8.49 26.20 -4.82
C LEU A 59 -7.28 25.62 -4.07
N ARG A 60 -7.23 25.78 -2.74
CA ARG A 60 -6.21 25.14 -1.90
C ARG A 60 -6.33 23.61 -1.96
N LEU A 61 -7.55 23.07 -1.90
CA LEU A 61 -7.78 21.64 -2.13
C LEU A 61 -7.38 21.22 -3.55
N GLY A 62 -7.75 21.99 -4.57
CA GLY A 62 -7.33 21.75 -5.96
C GLY A 62 -5.80 21.67 -6.14
N ARG A 63 -5.04 22.54 -5.47
CA ARG A 63 -3.56 22.50 -5.46
C ARG A 63 -3.00 21.26 -4.76
N ILE A 64 -3.63 20.81 -3.67
CA ILE A 64 -3.23 19.56 -2.99
C ILE A 64 -3.53 18.36 -3.89
N LEU A 65 -4.66 18.37 -4.60
CA LEU A 65 -5.02 17.32 -5.57
C LEU A 65 -4.03 17.24 -6.74
N CYS A 66 -3.31 18.32 -7.06
CA CYS A 66 -2.23 18.26 -8.07
C CYS A 66 -1.05 17.36 -7.65
N ILE A 67 -0.85 17.08 -6.34
CA ILE A 67 0.16 16.11 -5.87
C ILE A 67 -0.20 14.69 -6.35
N LEU A 68 -1.48 14.42 -6.61
CA LEU A 68 -1.93 13.12 -7.14
C LEU A 68 -1.26 12.78 -8.49
N ARG A 69 -0.75 13.78 -9.22
CA ARG A 69 0.03 13.54 -10.45
C ARG A 69 1.31 12.71 -10.19
N LEU A 70 1.88 12.76 -8.99
CA LEU A 70 3.04 11.94 -8.63
C LEU A 70 2.69 10.44 -8.63
N PHE A 71 1.44 10.07 -8.36
CA PHE A 71 0.99 8.69 -8.45
C PHE A 71 0.99 8.18 -9.90
N LYS A 72 1.04 9.06 -10.91
CA LYS A 72 1.24 8.68 -12.31
C LYS A 72 2.57 7.97 -12.53
N LEU A 73 3.61 8.35 -11.78
CA LEU A 73 4.91 7.68 -11.80
C LEU A 73 4.79 6.22 -11.35
N LEU A 74 3.93 5.94 -10.37
CA LEU A 74 3.66 4.58 -9.90
C LEU A 74 2.96 3.71 -10.95
N GLY A 75 2.23 4.31 -11.90
CA GLY A 75 1.61 3.60 -13.03
C GLY A 75 2.58 3.21 -14.14
N VAL A 76 3.71 3.91 -14.25
CA VAL A 76 4.77 3.64 -15.23
C VAL A 76 5.74 2.56 -14.73
N MET A 77 5.84 2.40 -13.40
CA MET A 77 6.71 1.40 -12.78
C MET A 77 6.09 0.00 -12.88
N ASP A 78 6.67 -0.87 -13.71
CA ASP A 78 6.35 -2.30 -13.76
C ASP A 78 6.44 -3.00 -12.39
N ASP A 79 7.31 -2.47 -11.52
CA ASP A 79 7.50 -2.92 -10.15
C ASP A 79 6.22 -2.78 -9.30
N VAL A 80 5.40 -1.76 -9.54
CA VAL A 80 4.14 -1.56 -8.79
C VAL A 80 3.13 -2.64 -9.14
N ALA A 81 3.03 -3.04 -10.41
CA ALA A 81 2.17 -4.15 -10.82
C ALA A 81 2.65 -5.48 -10.23
N PHE A 82 3.97 -5.69 -10.13
CA PHE A 82 4.56 -6.85 -9.45
C PHE A 82 4.24 -6.88 -7.96
N PHE A 83 4.48 -5.79 -7.23
CA PHE A 83 4.15 -5.69 -5.81
C PHE A 83 2.65 -5.87 -5.55
N ARG A 84 1.80 -5.27 -6.37
CA ARG A 84 0.34 -5.44 -6.29
C ARG A 84 -0.07 -6.91 -6.37
N ARG A 85 0.51 -7.68 -7.30
CA ARG A 85 0.24 -9.13 -7.42
C ARG A 85 0.71 -9.90 -6.19
N CYS A 86 1.89 -9.56 -5.65
CA CYS A 86 2.40 -10.19 -4.42
C CYS A 86 1.45 -9.94 -3.25
N ILE A 87 1.01 -8.70 -3.05
CA ILE A 87 0.08 -8.32 -1.98
C ILE A 87 -1.28 -9.01 -2.16
N LEU A 88 -1.82 -9.04 -3.38
CA LEU A 88 -3.09 -9.73 -3.68
C LEU A 88 -3.02 -11.23 -3.38
N LYS A 89 -1.88 -11.87 -3.60
CA LYS A 89 -1.65 -13.27 -3.23
C LYS A 89 -1.46 -13.46 -1.73
N ALA A 90 -0.78 -12.52 -1.07
CA ALA A 90 -0.56 -12.51 0.38
C ALA A 90 -1.81 -12.13 1.19
N ARG A 91 -2.84 -11.56 0.56
CA ARG A 91 -3.99 -10.91 1.23
C ARG A 91 -4.65 -11.76 2.31
N SER A 92 -4.83 -13.06 2.07
CA SER A 92 -5.49 -13.96 3.02
C SER A 92 -4.64 -14.15 4.29
N LYS A 93 -3.32 -14.36 4.11
CA LYS A 93 -2.38 -14.51 5.22
C LYS A 93 -2.18 -13.19 5.99
N LEU A 94 -2.10 -12.06 5.28
CA LEU A 94 -2.02 -10.73 5.89
C LEU A 94 -3.30 -10.39 6.65
N PHE A 95 -4.48 -10.70 6.10
CA PHE A 95 -5.75 -10.48 6.77
C PHE A 95 -5.85 -11.27 8.07
N LEU A 96 -5.49 -12.56 8.07
CA LEU A 96 -5.47 -13.38 9.27
C LEU A 96 -4.54 -12.81 10.35
N PHE A 97 -3.36 -12.34 9.95
CA PHE A 97 -2.40 -11.72 10.87
C PHE A 97 -2.90 -10.38 11.45
N LEU A 98 -3.44 -9.49 10.62
CA LEU A 98 -4.03 -8.23 11.10
C LEU A 98 -5.23 -8.49 12.01
N PHE A 99 -6.04 -9.49 11.68
CA PHE A 99 -7.16 -9.91 12.51
C PHE A 99 -6.70 -10.46 13.85
N SER A 100 -5.63 -11.26 13.90
CA SER A 100 -5.07 -11.73 15.17
C SER A 100 -4.54 -10.59 16.06
N ILE A 101 -3.87 -9.60 15.46
CA ILE A 101 -3.41 -8.41 16.20
C ILE A 101 -4.60 -7.62 16.73
N ALA A 102 -5.64 -7.44 15.93
CA ALA A 102 -6.84 -6.73 16.35
C ALA A 102 -7.51 -7.40 17.56
N ILE A 103 -7.57 -8.74 17.59
CA ILE A 103 -8.09 -9.48 18.76
C ILE A 103 -7.23 -9.22 19.99
N VAL A 104 -5.90 -9.32 19.89
CA VAL A 104 -4.99 -9.05 21.01
C VAL A 104 -5.12 -7.60 21.50
N ALA A 105 -5.26 -6.65 20.59
CA ALA A 105 -5.49 -5.24 20.92
C ALA A 105 -6.83 -5.03 21.64
N MET A 106 -7.91 -5.68 21.19
CA MET A 106 -9.22 -5.61 21.85
C MET A 106 -9.19 -6.24 23.24
N MET A 107 -8.54 -7.40 23.39
CA MET A 107 -8.41 -8.08 24.69
C MET A 107 -7.57 -7.25 25.67
N SER A 108 -6.38 -6.80 25.26
CA SER A 108 -5.50 -6.00 26.12
C SER A 108 -6.11 -4.64 26.47
N GLY A 109 -6.74 -3.97 25.52
CA GLY A 109 -7.49 -2.74 25.76
C GLY A 109 -8.65 -2.94 26.75
N GLY A 110 -9.42 -4.01 26.61
CA GLY A 110 -10.49 -4.36 27.56
C GLY A 110 -9.97 -4.64 28.98
N ILE A 111 -8.85 -5.37 29.10
CA ILE A 111 -8.22 -5.63 30.41
C ILE A 111 -7.74 -4.32 31.04
N MET A 112 -7.09 -3.45 30.28
CA MET A 112 -6.58 -2.17 30.79
C MET A 112 -7.69 -1.20 31.19
N PHE A 113 -8.81 -1.20 30.48
CA PHE A 113 -9.99 -0.44 30.87
C PHE A 113 -10.47 -0.79 32.29
N VAL A 114 -10.45 -2.07 32.64
CA VAL A 114 -10.88 -2.55 33.96
C VAL A 114 -9.83 -2.27 35.05
N ILE A 115 -8.54 -2.43 34.75
CA ILE A 115 -7.46 -2.31 35.75
C ILE A 115 -7.14 -0.85 36.07
N GLU A 116 -7.02 0.00 35.04
CA GLU A 116 -6.59 1.40 35.20
C GLU A 116 -7.78 2.35 35.37
N GLY A 117 -8.88 2.09 34.66
CA GLY A 117 -10.09 2.90 34.71
C GLY A 117 -9.92 4.35 34.20
N PRO A 118 -10.98 5.17 34.32
CA PRO A 118 -11.02 6.52 33.72
C PRO A 118 -10.03 7.50 34.35
N LYS A 119 -9.52 7.23 35.56
CA LYS A 119 -8.56 8.09 36.26
C LYS A 119 -7.22 8.22 35.53
N ASN A 120 -6.84 7.19 34.76
CA ASN A 120 -5.55 7.08 34.09
C ASN A 120 -5.66 7.20 32.56
N GLY A 121 -6.72 7.85 32.06
CA GLY A 121 -6.95 8.06 30.63
C GLY A 121 -7.72 6.94 29.92
N PHE A 122 -7.95 5.79 30.58
CA PHE A 122 -8.78 4.69 30.05
C PHE A 122 -10.27 4.99 30.27
N THR A 123 -10.76 6.08 29.67
CA THR A 123 -12.10 6.65 29.90
C THR A 123 -13.24 5.82 29.30
N ASN A 124 -12.99 5.18 28.17
CA ASN A 124 -13.94 4.28 27.51
C ASN A 124 -13.19 3.12 26.83
N LEU A 125 -13.94 2.12 26.38
CA LEU A 125 -13.37 0.94 25.72
C LEU A 125 -12.60 1.32 24.45
N GLY A 126 -13.09 2.28 23.66
CA GLY A 126 -12.43 2.74 22.43
C GLY A 126 -11.06 3.37 22.68
N ALA A 127 -10.94 4.23 23.68
CA ALA A 127 -9.68 4.85 24.10
C ALA A 127 -8.66 3.78 24.56
N SER A 128 -9.14 2.75 25.24
CA SER A 128 -8.30 1.64 25.73
C SER A 128 -7.82 0.74 24.59
N ILE A 129 -8.66 0.49 23.58
CA ILE A 129 -8.27 -0.21 22.34
C ILE A 129 -7.28 0.63 21.55
N TYR A 130 -7.50 1.94 21.43
CA TYR A 130 -6.57 2.86 20.77
C TYR A 130 -5.18 2.78 21.42
N TRP A 131 -5.10 2.83 22.74
CA TRP A 131 -3.84 2.63 23.48
C TRP A 131 -3.17 1.29 23.13
N ALA A 132 -3.94 0.21 23.09
CA ALA A 132 -3.41 -1.12 22.77
C ALA A 132 -2.86 -1.18 21.33
N VAL A 133 -3.55 -0.58 20.36
CA VAL A 133 -3.11 -0.50 18.96
C VAL A 133 -1.83 0.32 18.83
N VAL A 134 -1.76 1.49 19.45
CA VAL A 134 -0.55 2.36 19.44
C VAL A 134 0.66 1.66 20.07
N THR A 135 0.42 0.89 21.12
CA THR A 135 1.46 0.11 21.82
C THR A 135 1.92 -1.09 21.00
N LEU A 136 0.99 -1.89 20.46
CA LEU A 136 1.31 -3.03 19.58
C LEU A 136 1.99 -2.59 18.28
N ALA A 137 1.61 -1.44 17.73
CA ALA A 137 2.23 -0.85 16.55
C ALA A 137 3.61 -0.22 16.85
N THR A 138 4.08 -0.25 18.10
CA THR A 138 5.36 0.33 18.56
C THR A 138 5.48 1.85 18.37
N VAL A 139 4.35 2.54 18.15
CA VAL A 139 4.33 4.01 17.97
C VAL A 139 4.51 4.71 19.31
N GLY A 140 3.73 4.29 20.33
CA GLY A 140 3.90 4.74 21.71
C GLY A 140 3.82 6.25 21.91
N TYR A 141 2.73 6.90 21.50
CA TYR A 141 2.56 8.35 21.63
C TYR A 141 2.72 8.88 23.07
N GLY A 142 2.42 8.06 24.08
CA GLY A 142 2.55 8.42 25.50
C GLY A 142 1.42 9.31 26.03
N ASP A 143 0.34 9.47 25.28
CA ASP A 143 -0.88 10.20 25.65
C ASP A 143 -1.74 9.44 26.67
N ILE A 144 -1.73 8.11 26.62
CA ILE A 144 -2.35 7.22 27.62
C ILE A 144 -1.29 6.23 28.10
N THR A 145 -1.13 6.08 29.42
CA THR A 145 -0.13 5.17 29.99
C THR A 145 -0.64 4.43 31.22
N PRO A 146 -0.24 3.15 31.42
CA PRO A 146 -0.52 2.40 32.66
C PRO A 146 0.17 3.05 33.87
N HIS A 147 -0.57 3.31 34.94
CA HIS A 147 0.02 3.76 36.21
C HIS A 147 0.09 2.64 37.25
N THR A 148 -0.76 1.62 37.15
CA THR A 148 -0.75 0.49 38.09
C THR A 148 0.41 -0.47 37.81
N SER A 149 0.92 -1.12 38.87
CA SER A 149 1.98 -2.12 38.74
C SER A 149 1.56 -3.27 37.82
N ILE A 150 0.30 -3.71 37.89
CA ILE A 150 -0.24 -4.79 37.06
C ILE A 150 -0.35 -4.32 35.60
N GLY A 151 -0.88 -3.12 35.36
CA GLY A 151 -0.97 -2.53 34.03
C GLY A 151 0.39 -2.39 33.35
N ARG A 152 1.43 -2.02 34.12
CA ARG A 152 2.81 -1.96 33.62
C ARG A 152 3.35 -3.34 33.20
N VAL A 153 3.08 -4.40 33.97
CA VAL A 153 3.49 -5.76 33.60
C VAL A 153 2.82 -6.20 32.29
N ILE A 154 1.51 -5.98 32.17
CA ILE A 154 0.75 -6.30 30.95
C ILE A 154 1.30 -5.51 29.76
N THR A 155 1.58 -4.23 29.96
CA THR A 155 2.12 -3.35 28.93
C THR A 155 3.50 -3.81 28.46
N SER A 156 4.39 -4.21 29.39
CA SER A 156 5.69 -4.78 29.04
C SER A 156 5.56 -6.04 28.18
N MET A 157 4.63 -6.94 28.52
CA MET A 157 4.35 -8.12 27.70
C MET A 157 3.79 -7.74 26.31
N LEU A 158 2.90 -6.75 26.27
CA LEU A 158 2.30 -6.26 25.03
C LEU A 158 3.34 -5.63 24.08
N ILE A 159 4.31 -4.90 24.63
CA ILE A 159 5.42 -4.32 23.86
C ILE A 159 6.27 -5.43 23.21
N ILE A 160 6.59 -6.50 23.95
CA ILE A 160 7.33 -7.65 23.40
C ILE A 160 6.55 -8.29 22.26
N LEU A 161 5.24 -8.52 22.44
CA LEU A 161 4.37 -9.05 21.40
C LEU A 161 4.29 -8.14 20.17
N GLY A 162 4.22 -6.83 20.36
CA GLY A 162 4.25 -5.84 19.28
C GLY A 162 5.52 -5.91 18.46
N TYR A 163 6.68 -5.95 19.14
CA TYR A 163 7.98 -6.08 18.48
C TYR A 163 8.09 -7.36 17.65
N LEU A 164 7.69 -8.52 18.21
CA LEU A 164 7.69 -9.80 17.49
C LEU A 164 6.75 -9.79 16.28
N SER A 165 5.65 -9.05 16.37
CA SER A 165 4.65 -8.96 15.32
C SER A 165 5.17 -8.25 14.06
N LEU A 166 6.13 -7.32 14.17
CA LEU A 166 6.69 -6.60 13.02
C LEU A 166 7.42 -7.51 12.01
N ALA A 167 7.96 -8.65 12.47
CA ALA A 167 8.66 -9.60 11.62
C ALA A 167 7.71 -10.38 10.70
N ILE A 168 6.48 -10.64 11.14
CA ILE A 168 5.51 -11.49 10.44
C ILE A 168 5.07 -10.92 9.07
N PRO A 169 4.60 -9.66 8.94
CA PRO A 169 4.15 -9.14 7.65
C PRO A 169 5.30 -9.05 6.65
N THR A 170 6.50 -8.70 7.13
CA THR A 170 7.73 -8.65 6.34
C THR A 170 8.10 -10.04 5.81
N SER A 171 8.05 -11.07 6.66
CA SER A 171 8.32 -12.47 6.30
C SER A 171 7.32 -12.98 5.26
N ILE A 172 6.02 -12.76 5.50
CA ILE A 172 4.96 -13.14 4.56
C ILE A 172 5.19 -12.47 3.20
N LEU A 173 5.35 -11.14 3.17
CA LEU A 173 5.57 -10.41 1.92
C LEU A 173 6.82 -10.87 1.18
N SER A 174 7.93 -11.09 1.90
CA SER A 174 9.18 -11.58 1.32
C SER A 174 8.99 -12.93 0.62
N ALA A 175 8.28 -13.88 1.25
CA ALA A 175 8.01 -15.18 0.66
C ALA A 175 7.21 -15.08 -0.66
N TYR A 176 6.21 -14.19 -0.73
CA TYR A 176 5.44 -13.98 -1.95
C TYR A 176 6.23 -13.26 -3.04
N VAL A 177 7.12 -12.33 -2.68
CA VAL A 177 8.02 -11.66 -3.62
C VAL A 177 9.00 -12.65 -4.24
N ILE A 178 9.59 -13.53 -3.42
CA ILE A 178 10.49 -14.59 -3.90
C ILE A 178 9.73 -15.54 -4.83
N ALA A 179 8.56 -16.02 -4.40
CA ALA A 179 7.74 -16.94 -5.21
C ALA A 179 7.29 -16.34 -6.55
N GLU A 180 6.88 -15.06 -6.57
CA GLU A 180 6.47 -14.38 -7.81
C GLU A 180 7.68 -14.11 -8.73
N ARG A 181 8.85 -13.83 -8.15
CA ARG A 181 10.10 -13.69 -8.91
C ARG A 181 10.48 -15.01 -9.56
N ASP A 182 10.50 -16.11 -8.81
CA ASP A 182 10.89 -17.43 -9.35
C ASP A 182 9.91 -17.94 -10.42
N ARG A 183 8.60 -17.61 -10.30
CA ARG A 183 7.61 -17.94 -11.33
C ARG A 183 7.94 -17.33 -12.70
N LYS A 184 8.48 -16.11 -12.76
CA LYS A 184 8.89 -15.47 -14.04
C LYS A 184 10.03 -16.23 -14.74
N PHE A 185 10.82 -17.00 -14.00
CA PHE A 185 11.99 -17.73 -14.53
C PHE A 185 11.74 -19.22 -14.77
N SER A 186 10.53 -19.73 -14.52
CA SER A 186 10.20 -21.14 -14.79
C SER A 186 9.80 -21.33 -16.26
N PHE A 187 10.77 -21.33 -17.17
CA PHE A 187 10.58 -21.79 -18.55
C PHE A 187 10.62 -23.31 -18.64
N SER A 188 9.86 -23.90 -19.57
CA SER A 188 9.86 -25.34 -19.84
C SER A 188 10.94 -25.72 -20.84
N CYS A 189 11.72 -26.76 -20.57
CA CYS A 189 12.68 -27.29 -21.52
C CYS A 189 11.99 -27.72 -22.83
N PRO A 190 12.46 -27.27 -24.01
CA PRO A 190 11.84 -27.64 -25.30
C PRO A 190 11.98 -29.14 -25.62
N SER A 191 13.04 -29.82 -25.14
CA SER A 191 13.25 -31.25 -25.42
C SER A 191 12.45 -32.18 -24.51
N CYS A 192 12.34 -31.90 -23.21
CA CYS A 192 11.72 -32.83 -22.25
C CYS A 192 10.58 -32.24 -21.43
N LYS A 193 10.22 -30.97 -21.65
CA LYS A 193 9.16 -30.23 -20.92
C LYS A 193 9.35 -30.14 -19.40
N HIS A 194 10.53 -30.50 -18.87
CA HIS A 194 10.87 -30.30 -17.48
C HIS A 194 10.88 -28.79 -17.14
N THR A 195 10.43 -28.43 -15.95
CA THR A 195 10.35 -27.05 -15.45
C THR A 195 11.19 -26.92 -14.18
N GLY A 196 11.40 -25.70 -13.67
CA GLY A 196 12.18 -25.49 -12.44
C GLY A 196 13.70 -25.44 -12.67
N HIS A 197 14.14 -24.89 -13.80
CA HIS A 197 15.55 -24.60 -14.05
C HIS A 197 16.03 -23.41 -13.20
N GLU A 198 17.31 -23.41 -12.82
CA GLU A 198 17.94 -22.24 -12.18
C GLU A 198 18.01 -21.08 -13.19
N ARG A 199 18.07 -19.84 -12.70
CA ARG A 199 17.94 -18.64 -13.54
C ARG A 199 19.05 -18.49 -14.59
N ASP A 200 20.21 -19.09 -14.32
CA ASP A 200 21.41 -19.09 -15.17
C ASP A 200 21.66 -20.46 -15.84
N ALA A 201 20.72 -21.39 -15.76
CA ALA A 201 20.85 -22.71 -16.36
C ALA A 201 20.85 -22.62 -17.90
N ARG A 202 22.00 -22.87 -18.52
CA ARG A 202 22.12 -23.01 -19.99
C ARG A 202 21.67 -24.39 -20.50
N TYR A 203 21.58 -25.36 -19.60
CA TYR A 203 21.24 -26.76 -19.89
C TYR A 203 20.16 -27.27 -18.93
N CYS A 204 19.29 -28.13 -19.43
CA CYS A 204 18.24 -28.77 -18.65
C CYS A 204 18.81 -29.77 -17.64
N LYS A 205 18.44 -29.64 -16.36
CA LYS A 205 18.84 -30.57 -15.28
C LYS A 205 18.38 -32.02 -15.48
N CYS A 206 17.32 -32.25 -16.26
CA CYS A 206 16.74 -33.58 -16.45
C CYS A 206 17.29 -34.29 -17.70
N CYS A 207 17.40 -33.59 -18.84
CA CYS A 207 17.80 -34.21 -20.11
C CYS A 207 19.12 -33.68 -20.70
N GLY A 208 19.75 -32.67 -20.09
CA GLY A 208 20.96 -32.04 -20.62
C GLY A 208 20.76 -31.17 -21.87
N GLY A 209 19.52 -31.05 -22.39
CA GLY A 209 19.20 -30.24 -23.57
C GLY A 209 19.45 -28.74 -23.32
N LYS A 210 19.95 -28.03 -24.33
CA LYS A 210 20.23 -26.59 -24.25
C LYS A 210 18.92 -25.80 -24.06
N LEU A 211 18.89 -24.95 -23.04
CA LEU A 211 17.77 -24.04 -22.79
C LEU A 211 18.01 -22.77 -23.61
N SER A 212 17.09 -22.43 -24.51
CA SER A 212 17.12 -21.16 -25.22
C SER A 212 16.68 -20.06 -24.24
N LEU A 213 17.64 -19.46 -23.54
CA LEU A 213 17.45 -18.15 -22.95
C LEU A 213 17.29 -17.19 -24.14
N ASN A 214 16.10 -16.59 -24.30
CA ASN A 214 15.95 -15.49 -25.24
C ASN A 214 16.86 -14.36 -24.73
N ASP A 215 17.91 -14.06 -25.50
CA ASP A 215 18.70 -12.83 -25.39
C ASP A 215 17.81 -11.60 -25.58
#